data_AF-A0A963WIL4-F1
#
_entry.id   AF-A0A963WIL4-F1
#
_cell.length_a   1.000
_cell.length_b   1.000
_cell.length_c   1.000
_cell.angle_alpha   90.00
_cell.angle_beta   90.00
_cell.angle_gamma   90.00
#
_symmetry.space_group_name_H-M   'P 1'
#
loop_
_entity.id
_entity.type
_entity.pdbx_description
1 polymer ?
#
loop_
_entity_poly.entity_id
_entity_poly.type
_entity_poly.pdbx_seq_one_letter_code
_entity_poly.pdbx_strand_id
1 'polypeptide(L)'
;EFVGRLPVIATLEDLDADALVKILKEPKNALVKQYSKLFELEDVQLTFTDDALETIANKAIERKTGARGLRSIVEGILLDTMFDLPTEDGIAEVVIDGEVVDGRKEPVRVLKGDKAEEAA
;
A
#
# COMPACT_ATOMS: atom_id res chain seq x y z
N GLU A 1 -18.46 20.24 -37.29
CA GLU A 1 -18.71 21.36 -36.35
C GLU A 1 -18.21 21.08 -34.93
N PHE A 2 -18.65 20.00 -34.26
CA PHE A 2 -18.30 19.69 -32.86
C PHE A 2 -16.79 19.53 -32.57
N VAL A 3 -16.06 18.77 -33.40
CA VAL A 3 -14.60 18.58 -33.26
C VAL A 3 -13.82 19.90 -33.41
N GLY A 4 -14.33 20.85 -34.22
CA GLY A 4 -13.72 22.17 -34.40
C GLY A 4 -13.88 23.11 -33.19
N ARG A 5 -14.74 22.76 -32.21
CA ARG A 5 -14.93 23.52 -30.96
C ARG A 5 -14.04 23.01 -29.81
N LEU A 6 -13.26 21.95 -30.04
CA LEU A 6 -12.29 21.39 -29.08
C LEU A 6 -10.87 21.55 -29.65
N PRO A 7 -10.31 22.77 -29.63
CA PRO A 7 -9.01 23.07 -30.25
C PRO A 7 -7.82 22.46 -29.49
N VAL A 8 -8.02 21.98 -28.26
CA VAL A 8 -6.97 21.41 -27.41
C VAL A 8 -7.20 19.91 -27.28
N ILE A 9 -6.20 19.14 -27.70
CA ILE A 9 -6.17 17.67 -27.58
C ILE A 9 -4.98 17.33 -26.70
N ALA A 10 -5.21 16.53 -25.65
CA ALA A 10 -4.16 15.97 -24.81
C ALA A 10 -4.34 14.46 -24.74
N THR A 11 -3.23 13.73 -24.84
CA THR A 11 -3.18 12.27 -24.69
C THR A 11 -2.56 11.94 -23.34
N LEU A 12 -3.07 10.90 -22.69
CA LEU A 12 -2.47 10.35 -21.47
C LEU A 12 -1.59 9.15 -21.84
N GLU A 13 -0.51 8.97 -21.10
CA GLU A 13 0.32 7.77 -21.15
C GLU A 13 -0.33 6.66 -20.32
N ASP A 14 -0.10 5.41 -20.74
CA ASP A 14 -0.51 4.25 -19.95
C ASP A 14 0.33 4.15 -18.67
N LEU A 15 -0.29 3.67 -17.59
CA LEU A 15 0.40 3.48 -16.32
C LEU A 15 1.21 2.18 -16.34
N ASP A 16 2.52 2.30 -16.13
CA ASP A 16 3.42 1.18 -15.88
C ASP A 16 3.57 0.91 -14.35
N ALA A 17 4.34 -0.13 -14.01
CA ALA A 17 4.52 -0.55 -12.63
C ALA A 17 5.17 0.56 -11.78
N ASP A 18 6.17 1.24 -12.34
CA ASP A 18 6.88 2.33 -11.67
C ASP A 18 5.95 3.51 -11.37
N ALA A 19 5.09 3.89 -12.32
CA ALA A 19 4.09 4.91 -12.11
C ALA A 19 3.10 4.54 -11.00
N LEU A 20 2.68 3.27 -10.91
CA LEU A 20 1.80 2.79 -9.85
C LEU A 20 2.49 2.79 -8.48
N VAL A 21 3.75 2.39 -8.39
CA VAL A 21 4.56 2.49 -7.15
C VAL A 21 4.67 3.94 -6.70
N LYS A 22 4.93 4.88 -7.62
CA LYS A 22 4.93 6.31 -7.30
C LYS A 22 3.58 6.75 -6.76
N ILE A 23 2.47 6.35 -7.38
CA ILE A 23 1.12 6.67 -6.91
C ILE A 23 0.85 6.12 -5.49
N LEU A 24 1.39 4.94 -5.16
CA LEU A 24 1.26 4.34 -3.83
C LEU A 24 2.01 5.10 -2.73
N LYS A 25 3.14 5.74 -3.05
CA LYS A 25 4.10 6.29 -2.05
C LYS A 25 4.25 7.81 -2.08
N GLU A 26 4.35 8.42 -3.26
CA GLU A 26 4.83 9.81 -3.41
C GLU A 26 3.76 10.89 -3.19
N PRO A 27 2.55 10.82 -3.79
CA PRO A 27 1.55 11.87 -3.66
C PRO A 27 1.27 12.24 -2.21
N LYS A 28 0.84 13.48 -1.97
CA LYS A 28 0.42 13.92 -0.64
C LYS A 28 -0.67 13.01 -0.05
N ASN A 29 -1.58 12.57 -0.90
CA ASN A 29 -2.70 11.69 -0.54
C ASN A 29 -2.46 10.25 -1.02
N ALA A 30 -1.22 9.76 -1.01
CA ALA A 30 -0.90 8.40 -1.42
C ALA A 30 -1.52 7.35 -0.47
N LEU A 31 -1.83 6.15 -0.99
CA LEU A 31 -2.53 5.11 -0.22
C LEU A 31 -1.72 4.65 1.00
N VAL A 32 -0.40 4.45 0.86
CA VAL A 32 0.47 4.07 1.97
C VAL A 32 0.34 5.07 3.11
N LYS A 33 0.41 6.37 2.82
CA LYS A 33 0.27 7.44 3.83
C LYS A 33 -1.11 7.45 4.49
N GLN A 34 -2.17 7.16 3.73
CA GLN A 34 -3.52 7.07 4.29
C GLN A 34 -3.63 5.93 5.31
N TYR A 35 -3.14 4.73 4.99
CA TYR A 35 -3.18 3.59 5.91
C TYR A 35 -2.19 3.71 7.05
N SER A 36 -0.98 4.25 6.83
CA SER A 36 -0.06 4.56 7.93
C SER A 36 -0.72 5.52 8.93
N LYS A 37 -1.43 6.56 8.44
CA LYS A 37 -2.15 7.47 9.34
C LYS A 37 -3.30 6.80 10.08
N LEU A 38 -3.96 5.82 9.47
CA LEU A 38 -5.01 5.04 10.11
C LEU A 38 -4.45 4.18 11.24
N PHE A 39 -3.35 3.47 11.02
CA PHE A 39 -2.67 2.65 12.03
C PHE A 39 -2.07 3.50 13.16
N GLU A 40 -1.60 4.73 12.85
CA GLU A 40 -1.16 5.68 13.87
C GLU A 40 -2.27 6.06 14.86
N LEU A 41 -3.56 5.95 14.51
CA LEU A 41 -4.65 6.20 15.46
C LEU A 41 -4.73 5.12 16.55
N GLU A 42 -4.18 3.93 16.27
CA GLU A 42 -4.07 2.81 17.20
C GLU A 42 -2.66 2.74 17.85
N ASP A 43 -1.86 3.81 17.74
CA ASP A 43 -0.46 3.86 18.21
C ASP A 43 0.43 2.74 17.63
N VAL A 44 0.21 2.37 16.36
CA VAL A 44 0.94 1.33 15.63
C VAL A 44 1.56 1.92 14.36
N GLN A 45 2.82 1.60 14.08
CA GLN A 45 3.47 1.94 12.81
C GLN A 45 3.11 0.93 11.72
N LEU A 46 2.79 1.38 10.51
CA LEU A 46 2.61 0.52 9.34
C LEU A 46 3.71 0.80 8.30
N THR A 47 4.47 -0.24 7.97
CA THR A 47 5.57 -0.18 7.00
C THR A 47 5.29 -1.13 5.84
N PHE A 48 5.40 -0.61 4.61
CA PHE A 48 5.46 -1.40 3.40
C PHE A 48 6.90 -1.41 2.89
N THR A 49 7.45 -2.58 2.64
CA THR A 49 8.76 -2.70 1.98
C THR A 49 8.64 -2.34 0.49
N ASP A 50 9.76 -2.01 -0.16
CA ASP A 50 9.72 -1.63 -1.58
C ASP A 50 9.25 -2.79 -2.48
N ASP A 51 9.61 -4.05 -2.16
CA ASP A 51 9.11 -5.24 -2.86
C ASP A 51 7.60 -5.47 -2.67
N ALA A 52 7.02 -5.07 -1.53
CA ALA A 52 5.56 -5.07 -1.38
C ALA A 52 4.89 -4.12 -2.37
N LEU A 53 5.43 -2.90 -2.51
CA LEU A 53 4.88 -1.88 -3.41
C LEU A 53 4.95 -2.32 -4.87
N GLU A 54 6.08 -2.90 -5.27
CA GLU A 54 6.25 -3.50 -6.61
C GLU A 54 5.25 -4.63 -6.84
N THR A 55 5.07 -5.53 -5.86
CA THR A 55 4.14 -6.65 -5.97
C THR A 55 2.69 -6.17 -6.09
N ILE A 56 2.28 -5.15 -5.32
CA ILE A 56 0.96 -4.52 -5.41
C ILE A 56 0.74 -3.90 -6.80
N ALA A 57 1.74 -3.18 -7.32
CA ALA A 57 1.68 -2.55 -8.64
C ALA A 57 1.52 -3.59 -9.76
N ASN A 58 2.31 -4.67 -9.72
CA ASN A 58 2.22 -5.77 -10.68
C ASN A 58 0.83 -6.42 -10.66
N LYS A 59 0.27 -6.69 -9.47
CA LYS A 59 -1.10 -7.23 -9.35
C LYS A 59 -2.16 -6.29 -9.92
N ALA A 60 -2.02 -4.98 -9.79
CA ALA A 60 -2.96 -4.02 -10.36
C ALA A 60 -2.91 -4.00 -11.90
N ILE A 61 -1.72 -4.18 -12.49
CA ILE A 61 -1.53 -4.32 -13.94
C ILE A 61 -2.16 -5.62 -14.44
N GLU A 62 -1.87 -6.75 -13.78
CA GLU A 62 -2.43 -8.07 -14.13
C GLU A 62 -3.96 -8.07 -14.10
N ARG A 63 -4.55 -7.40 -13.10
CA ARG A 63 -6.01 -7.22 -12.97
C ARG A 63 -6.60 -6.22 -13.98
N LYS A 64 -5.78 -5.54 -14.77
CA LYS A 64 -6.18 -4.50 -15.75
C LYS A 64 -7.04 -3.39 -15.15
N THR A 65 -6.79 -3.06 -13.90
CA THR A 65 -7.52 -2.01 -13.16
C THR A 65 -6.73 -0.71 -13.04
N GLY A 66 -5.41 -0.75 -13.29
CA GLY A 66 -4.52 0.40 -13.16
C GLY A 66 -4.57 1.01 -11.75
N ALA A 67 -4.39 2.33 -11.64
CA ALA A 67 -4.37 3.02 -10.34
C ALA A 67 -5.68 2.84 -9.52
N ARG A 68 -6.81 2.58 -10.18
CA ARG A 68 -8.10 2.38 -9.47
C ARG A 68 -8.12 1.10 -8.64
N GLY A 69 -7.38 0.06 -9.06
CA GLY A 69 -7.34 -1.22 -8.36
C GLY A 69 -6.40 -1.25 -7.16
N LEU A 70 -5.51 -0.28 -7.03
CA LEU A 70 -4.52 -0.26 -5.94
C LEU A 70 -5.18 -0.27 -4.56
N ARG A 71 -6.25 0.51 -4.38
CA ARG A 71 -6.97 0.59 -3.10
C ARG A 71 -7.53 -0.76 -2.67
N SER A 72 -8.24 -1.46 -3.57
CA SER A 72 -8.87 -2.74 -3.20
C SER A 72 -7.85 -3.83 -2.92
N ILE A 73 -6.67 -3.80 -3.55
CA ILE A 73 -5.57 -4.71 -3.24
C ILE A 73 -5.05 -4.43 -1.82
N VAL A 74 -4.75 -3.17 -1.51
CA VAL A 74 -4.24 -2.79 -0.17
C VAL A 74 -5.27 -3.08 0.93
N GLU A 75 -6.55 -2.76 0.71
CA GLU A 75 -7.62 -3.06 1.68
C GLU A 75 -7.75 -4.56 1.92
N GLY A 76 -7.66 -5.38 0.87
CA GLY A 76 -7.71 -6.83 1.01
C GLY A 76 -6.57 -7.40 1.85
N ILE A 77 -5.36 -6.83 1.74
CA ILE A 77 -4.19 -7.26 2.51
C ILE A 77 -4.30 -6.84 3.98
N LEU A 78 -4.82 -5.63 4.22
CA LEU A 78 -4.85 -5.06 5.57
C LEU A 78 -6.12 -5.44 6.35
N LEU A 79 -7.15 -6.00 5.71
CA LEU A 79 -8.47 -6.20 6.30
C LEU A 79 -8.40 -6.95 7.64
N ASP A 80 -7.79 -8.12 7.64
CA ASP A 80 -7.72 -8.99 8.82
C ASP A 80 -6.86 -8.34 9.91
N THR A 81 -5.73 -7.72 9.53
CA THR A 81 -4.90 -6.98 10.49
C THR A 81 -5.66 -5.83 11.13
N MET A 82 -6.38 -5.02 10.36
CA MET A 82 -7.17 -3.91 10.91
C MET A 82 -8.33 -4.38 11.77
N PHE A 83 -8.86 -5.58 11.52
CA PHE A 83 -9.90 -6.18 12.35
C PHE A 83 -9.36 -6.64 13.70
N ASP A 84 -8.18 -7.27 13.71
CA ASP A 84 -7.55 -7.80 14.93
C ASP A 84 -6.90 -6.71 15.79
N LEU A 85 -6.31 -5.69 15.14
CA LEU A 85 -5.46 -4.68 15.79
C LEU A 85 -6.09 -4.03 17.04
N PRO A 86 -7.37 -3.63 17.05
CA PRO A 86 -7.97 -3.00 18.23
C PRO A 86 -8.07 -3.91 19.47
N THR A 87 -7.93 -5.22 19.28
CA THR A 87 -7.96 -6.23 20.36
C THR A 87 -6.58 -6.73 20.76
N GLU A 88 -5.54 -6.36 20.01
CA GLU A 88 -4.18 -6.83 20.25
C GLU A 88 -3.34 -5.76 20.96
N ASP A 89 -3.07 -5.99 22.23
CA ASP A 89 -2.25 -5.10 23.02
C ASP A 89 -0.76 -5.29 22.71
N GLY A 90 -0.03 -4.17 22.69
CA GLY A 90 1.43 -4.19 22.68
C GLY A 90 2.07 -4.35 21.30
N ILE A 91 1.36 -4.11 20.19
CA ILE A 91 1.98 -4.04 18.86
C ILE A 91 2.61 -2.66 18.64
N ALA A 92 3.89 -2.63 18.30
CA ALA A 92 4.62 -1.41 17.93
C ALA A 92 4.54 -1.14 16.42
N GLU A 93 4.72 -2.17 15.60
CA GLU A 93 4.83 -2.04 14.15
C GLU A 93 4.22 -3.26 13.44
N VAL A 94 3.61 -3.01 12.28
CA VAL A 94 3.19 -4.00 11.30
C VAL A 94 3.99 -3.79 10.01
N VAL A 95 4.63 -4.85 9.54
CA VAL A 95 5.43 -4.84 8.31
C VAL A 95 4.76 -5.71 7.25
N ILE A 96 4.57 -5.14 6.07
CA ILE A 96 4.01 -5.79 4.88
C ILE A 96 5.11 -5.89 3.82
N ASP A 97 5.41 -7.11 3.40
CA ASP A 97 6.34 -7.38 2.30
C ASP A 97 5.66 -8.07 1.10
N GLY A 98 6.42 -8.36 0.04
CA GLY A 98 5.90 -8.97 -1.18
C GLY A 98 5.25 -10.34 -0.97
N GLU A 99 5.72 -11.15 -0.01
CA GLU A 99 5.12 -12.46 0.26
C GLU A 99 3.77 -12.34 0.97
N VAL A 100 3.60 -11.32 1.82
CA VAL A 100 2.31 -10.97 2.43
C VAL A 100 1.33 -10.53 1.34
N VAL A 101 1.77 -9.67 0.42
CA VAL A 101 0.96 -9.24 -0.74
C VAL A 101 0.54 -10.45 -1.59
N ASP A 102 1.40 -11.47 -1.66
CA ASP A 102 1.14 -12.73 -2.34
C ASP A 102 0.26 -13.72 -1.57
N GLY A 103 -0.07 -13.44 -0.31
CA GLY A 103 -0.85 -14.33 0.55
C GLY A 103 -0.08 -15.61 0.90
N ARG A 104 1.26 -15.57 0.84
CA ARG A 104 2.11 -16.71 1.22
C ARG A 104 2.45 -16.71 2.70
N LYS A 105 2.32 -15.57 3.37
CA LYS A 105 2.52 -15.41 4.81
C LYS A 105 1.65 -14.29 5.37
N GLU A 106 1.51 -14.31 6.69
CA GLU A 106 0.86 -13.27 7.45
C GLU A 106 1.76 -12.03 7.64
N PRO A 107 1.17 -10.83 7.82
CA PRO A 107 1.90 -9.63 8.21
C PRO A 107 2.79 -9.84 9.44
N VAL A 108 4.01 -9.29 9.41
CA VAL A 108 4.92 -9.36 10.55
C VAL A 108 4.51 -8.30 11.57
N ARG A 109 4.28 -8.72 12.82
CA ARG A 109 3.89 -7.85 13.93
C ARG A 109 5.06 -7.76 14.94
N VAL A 110 5.56 -6.55 15.19
CA VAL A 110 6.65 -6.26 16.13
C VAL A 110 6.04 -5.75 17.42
N LEU A 111 6.46 -6.28 18.58
CA LEU A 111 5.89 -5.91 19.89
C LEU A 111 6.61 -4.69 20.53
N LYS A 112 5.90 -3.93 21.37
CA LYS A 112 6.35 -2.81 22.21
C LYS A 112 7.27 -3.35 23.32
N GLY A 113 8.45 -3.83 22.96
CA GLY A 113 9.40 -4.42 23.89
C GLY A 113 10.63 -5.04 23.22
N ASP A 114 10.49 -5.49 21.98
CA ASP A 114 11.57 -6.14 21.21
C ASP A 114 12.50 -5.12 20.51
N LYS A 115 12.86 -4.04 21.21
CA LYS A 115 14.13 -3.33 20.93
C LYS A 115 15.31 -4.01 21.65
N ALA A 116 15.22 -5.32 21.83
CA ALA A 116 16.34 -6.13 22.26
C ALA A 116 17.00 -6.74 21.01
N GLU A 117 18.11 -6.10 20.62
CA GLU A 117 19.27 -6.78 20.04
C GLU A 117 19.16 -7.29 18.59
N GLU A 118 19.45 -6.39 17.64
CA GLU A 118 20.11 -6.70 16.35
C GLU A 118 20.53 -5.36 15.72
N ALA A 119 21.79 -5.03 15.43
CA ALA A 119 23.09 -5.63 15.70
C ALA A 119 24.16 -4.52 15.67
N ALA A 120 25.25 -4.78 16.38
CA ALA A 120 26.53 -4.07 16.32
C ALA A 120 27.29 -4.33 15.01
#